data_AF-A0A962C5B3-F1
#
_entry.id   AF-A0A962C5B3-F1
#
_cell.length_a   1.000
_cell.length_b   1.000
_cell.length_c   1.000
_cell.angle_alpha   90.00
_cell.angle_beta   90.00
_cell.angle_gamma   90.00
#
_symmetry.space_group_name_H-M   'P 1'
#
loop_
_entity.id
_entity.type
_entity.pdbx_description
1 polymer ?
#
loop_
_entity_poly.entity_id
_entity_poly.type
_entity_poly.pdbx_seq_one_letter_code
_entity_poly.pdbx_strand_id
1 'polypeptide(L)'
;MPASWIDRRRHWWPASLVVPSLALMAFGLVVATGSAWFWWTGPAVIYGLVPLLDSWVGSDTHNPPESAIDALERDPYYRLVLLATLPLQLAGTVLGVWAATSTDLNLLQWIGLAITVGIVSGAGINTAHEWGHKRAGHAHWLAKLSLAPAAYGHFYVEHNRGHHRNVATPG
;
A
#
# COMPACT_ATOMS: atom_id res chain seq x y z
N MET A 1 23.62 -11.68 27.69
CA MET A 1 23.11 -10.86 26.57
C MET A 1 21.79 -11.46 26.15
N PRO A 2 20.64 -10.78 26.26
CA PRO A 2 19.41 -11.31 25.68
C PRO A 2 19.63 -11.53 24.18
N ALA A 3 19.20 -12.67 23.67
CA ALA A 3 19.37 -13.01 22.26
C ALA A 3 18.73 -11.93 21.39
N SER A 4 19.48 -11.41 20.40
CA SER A 4 18.93 -10.51 19.39
C SER A 4 17.78 -11.23 18.67
N TRP A 5 16.58 -10.67 18.74
CA TRP A 5 15.43 -11.20 18.01
C TRP A 5 15.70 -11.19 16.51
N ILE A 6 15.29 -12.25 15.80
CA ILE A 6 15.52 -12.41 14.35
C ILE A 6 14.16 -12.53 13.66
N ASP A 7 13.93 -11.69 12.66
CA ASP A 7 12.77 -11.80 11.78
C ASP A 7 12.92 -12.99 10.83
N ARG A 8 12.30 -14.12 11.17
CA ARG A 8 12.27 -15.32 10.32
C ARG A 8 11.47 -15.14 9.04
N ARG A 9 10.59 -14.13 8.98
CA ARG A 9 9.73 -13.84 7.83
C ARG A 9 10.18 -12.63 7.03
N ARG A 10 11.41 -12.16 7.26
CA ARG A 10 12.01 -11.02 6.52
C ARG A 10 11.75 -11.10 5.02
N HIS A 11 11.92 -12.27 4.41
CA HIS A 11 11.75 -12.48 2.97
C HIS A 11 10.30 -12.39 2.46
N TRP A 12 9.29 -12.41 3.33
CA TRP A 12 7.87 -12.28 2.96
C TRP A 12 7.41 -10.82 2.87
N TRP A 13 8.16 -9.86 3.43
CA TRP A 13 7.79 -8.44 3.40
C TRP A 13 7.52 -7.86 2.00
N PRO A 14 8.19 -8.28 0.91
CA PRO A 14 7.86 -7.83 -0.44
C PRO A 14 6.45 -8.22 -0.90
N ALA A 15 5.77 -9.16 -0.23
CA ALA A 15 4.36 -9.45 -0.50
C ALA A 15 3.46 -8.23 -0.27
N SER A 16 3.85 -7.29 0.59
CA SER A 16 3.15 -6.01 0.76
C SER A 16 3.12 -5.16 -0.52
N LEU A 17 3.99 -5.43 -1.50
CA LEU A 17 4.02 -4.75 -2.80
C LEU A 17 2.94 -5.23 -3.77
N VAL A 18 2.23 -6.32 -3.46
CA VAL A 18 1.15 -6.84 -4.34
C VAL A 18 0.07 -5.78 -4.52
N VAL A 19 -0.45 -5.22 -3.41
CA VAL A 19 -1.54 -4.23 -3.45
C VAL A 19 -1.17 -2.98 -4.25
N PRO A 20 -0.05 -2.27 -4.00
CA PRO A 20 0.32 -1.10 -4.79
C PRO A 20 0.66 -1.43 -6.25
N SER A 21 0.92 -2.71 -6.58
CA SER A 21 1.17 -3.14 -7.96
C SER A 21 -0.10 -3.51 -8.74
N LEU A 22 -1.28 -3.59 -8.11
CA LEU A 22 -2.49 -4.14 -8.73
C LEU A 22 -2.90 -3.43 -10.03
N ALA A 23 -2.77 -2.10 -10.08
CA ALA A 23 -3.07 -1.34 -11.30
C ALA A 23 -2.10 -1.64 -12.45
N LEU A 24 -0.82 -1.86 -12.14
CA LEU A 24 0.20 -2.26 -13.12
C LEU A 24 -0.02 -3.69 -13.61
N MET A 25 -0.38 -4.59 -12.70
CA MET A 25 -0.74 -5.97 -13.03
C MET A 25 -1.97 -6.03 -13.94
N ALA A 26 -3.02 -5.26 -13.60
CA ALA A 26 -4.22 -5.13 -14.42
C ALA A 26 -3.86 -4.64 -15.83
N PHE A 27 -3.07 -3.57 -15.93
CA PHE A 27 -2.61 -3.04 -17.21
C PHE A 27 -1.82 -4.08 -18.02
N GLY A 28 -0.87 -4.78 -17.39
CA GLY A 28 -0.09 -5.83 -18.04
C GLY A 28 -0.98 -6.96 -18.58
N LEU A 29 -2.00 -7.37 -17.83
CA LEU A 29 -2.97 -8.38 -18.26
C LEU A 29 -3.85 -7.88 -19.43
N VAL A 30 -4.29 -6.62 -19.40
CA VAL A 30 -5.02 -6.01 -20.53
C VAL A 30 -4.15 -6.01 -21.79
N VAL A 31 -2.89 -5.60 -21.69
CA VAL A 31 -1.95 -5.58 -22.84
C VAL A 31 -1.66 -6.99 -23.36
N ALA A 32 -1.44 -7.95 -22.46
CA ALA A 32 -1.08 -9.31 -22.84
C ALA A 32 -2.24 -10.09 -23.50
N THR A 33 -3.49 -9.75 -23.17
CA THR A 33 -4.66 -10.53 -23.58
C THR A 33 -5.61 -9.77 -24.51
N GLY A 34 -5.51 -8.45 -24.59
CA GLY A 34 -6.48 -7.57 -25.25
C GLY A 34 -7.81 -7.41 -24.51
N SER A 35 -7.98 -8.02 -23.33
CA SER A 35 -9.26 -7.99 -22.61
C SER A 35 -9.29 -6.90 -21.54
N ALA A 36 -10.09 -5.86 -21.75
CA ALA A 36 -10.31 -4.80 -20.76
C ALA A 36 -11.01 -5.27 -19.47
N TRP A 37 -11.50 -6.51 -19.41
CA TRP A 37 -12.06 -7.08 -18.17
C TRP A 37 -11.02 -7.27 -17.07
N PHE A 38 -9.73 -7.34 -17.42
CA PHE A 38 -8.65 -7.40 -16.43
C PHE A 38 -8.51 -6.14 -15.58
N TRP A 39 -9.22 -5.05 -15.90
CA TRP A 39 -9.35 -3.92 -14.97
C TRP A 39 -10.02 -4.28 -13.64
N TRP A 40 -10.72 -5.41 -13.55
CA TRP A 40 -11.25 -5.96 -12.30
C TRP A 40 -10.22 -6.74 -11.44
N THR A 41 -8.94 -6.73 -11.81
CA THR A 41 -7.88 -7.44 -11.06
C THR A 41 -7.80 -7.01 -9.60
N GLY A 42 -7.98 -5.72 -9.28
CA GLY A 42 -7.95 -5.24 -7.90
C GLY A 42 -8.97 -5.93 -7.00
N PRO A 43 -10.28 -5.83 -7.30
CA PRO A 43 -11.32 -6.56 -6.58
C PRO A 43 -11.13 -8.07 -6.57
N ALA A 44 -10.76 -8.68 -7.71
CA ALA A 44 -10.55 -10.11 -7.80
C ALA A 44 -9.43 -10.59 -6.86
N VAL A 45 -8.35 -9.82 -6.73
CA VAL A 45 -7.27 -10.15 -5.80
C VAL A 45 -7.68 -9.87 -4.35
N ILE A 46 -8.19 -8.68 -4.05
CA ILE A 46 -8.48 -8.27 -2.65
C ILE A 46 -9.65 -9.01 -2.03
N TYR A 47 -10.70 -9.30 -2.79
CA TYR A 47 -11.91 -9.95 -2.28
C TYR A 47 -12.04 -11.42 -2.68
N GLY A 48 -11.23 -11.89 -3.64
CA GLY A 48 -11.16 -13.29 -4.03
C GLY A 48 -9.89 -13.95 -3.52
N LEU A 49 -8.75 -13.61 -4.13
CA LEU A 49 -7.49 -14.33 -3.89
C LEU A 49 -6.96 -14.17 -2.46
N VAL A 50 -6.94 -12.96 -1.91
CA VAL A 50 -6.39 -12.69 -0.57
C VAL A 50 -7.17 -13.44 0.52
N PRO A 51 -8.51 -13.38 0.60
CA PRO A 51 -9.27 -14.15 1.58
C PRO A 51 -9.08 -15.66 1.44
N LEU A 52 -8.98 -16.17 0.21
CA LEU A 52 -8.72 -17.59 -0.03
C LEU A 52 -7.34 -17.99 0.51
N LEU A 53 -6.30 -17.20 0.22
CA LEU A 53 -4.95 -17.45 0.74
C LEU A 53 -4.89 -17.30 2.26
N ASP A 54 -5.54 -16.29 2.83
CA ASP A 54 -5.61 -16.08 4.27
C ASP A 54 -6.25 -17.28 4.99
N SER A 55 -7.35 -17.81 4.45
CA SER A 55 -8.01 -19.01 4.97
C SER A 55 -7.14 -20.27 4.92
N TRP A 56 -6.19 -20.32 3.97
CA TRP A 56 -5.29 -21.47 3.80
C TRP A 56 -4.01 -21.36 4.64
N VAL A 57 -3.43 -20.15 4.72
CA VAL A 57 -2.19 -19.90 5.48
C VAL A 57 -2.47 -19.84 6.99
N GLY A 58 -3.62 -19.28 7.38
CA GLY A 58 -4.01 -19.11 8.79
C GLY A 58 -3.30 -17.95 9.49
N SER A 59 -3.63 -17.75 10.77
CA SER A 59 -3.16 -16.61 11.56
C SER A 59 -1.71 -16.75 12.02
N ASP A 60 -0.94 -15.66 11.94
CA ASP A 60 0.37 -15.55 12.59
C ASP A 60 0.27 -14.77 13.90
N THR A 61 0.91 -15.28 14.95
CA THR A 61 0.98 -14.64 16.27
C THR A 61 2.39 -14.13 16.60
N HIS A 62 3.34 -14.28 15.67
CA HIS A 62 4.71 -13.80 15.85
C HIS A 62 4.82 -12.31 15.59
N ASN A 63 4.82 -11.51 16.66
CA ASN A 63 5.15 -10.10 16.61
C ASN A 63 6.57 -9.83 17.13
N PRO A 64 7.28 -8.82 16.57
CA PRO A 64 8.55 -8.38 17.13
C PRO A 64 8.35 -7.87 18.57
N PRO A 65 9.26 -8.19 19.51
CA PRO A 65 9.26 -7.57 20.83
C PRO A 65 9.59 -6.08 20.69
N GLU A 66 9.13 -5.26 21.64
CA GLU A 66 9.35 -3.81 21.64
C GLU A 66 10.84 -3.45 21.49
N SER A 67 11.72 -4.23 22.11
CA SER A 67 13.18 -4.09 22.01
C SER A 67 13.77 -4.23 20.60
N ALA A 68 13.02 -4.82 19.66
CA ALA A 68 13.45 -5.01 18.27
C ALA A 68 12.92 -3.93 17.31
N ILE A 69 11.90 -3.15 17.71
CA ILE A 69 11.22 -2.18 16.83
C ILE A 69 12.21 -1.14 16.30
N ASP A 70 12.99 -0.52 17.18
CA ASP A 70 14.00 0.48 16.84
C ASP A 70 15.03 -0.02 15.81
N ALA A 71 15.42 -1.28 15.91
CA ALA A 71 16.37 -1.89 14.99
C ALA A 71 15.73 -2.14 13.62
N LEU A 72 14.48 -2.62 13.59
CA LEU A 72 13.72 -2.85 12.36
C LEU A 72 13.43 -1.55 11.60
N GLU A 73 13.09 -0.48 12.31
CA GLU A 73 12.81 0.82 11.70
C GLU A 73 14.04 1.44 11.00
N ARG A 74 15.25 1.12 11.49
CA ARG A 74 16.52 1.59 10.94
C ARG A 74 17.09 0.68 9.85
N ASP A 75 16.56 -0.53 9.73
CA ASP A 75 17.05 -1.49 8.74
C ASP A 75 16.63 -1.05 7.31
N PRO A 76 17.60 -0.88 6.40
CA PRO A 76 17.36 -0.36 5.06
C PRO A 76 16.45 -1.26 4.22
N TYR A 77 16.36 -2.56 4.53
CA TYR A 77 15.53 -3.50 3.79
C TYR A 77 14.04 -3.16 3.91
N TYR A 78 13.52 -3.01 5.14
CA TYR A 78 12.10 -2.69 5.35
C TYR A 78 11.78 -1.28 4.83
N ARG A 79 12.74 -0.35 4.98
CA ARG A 79 12.61 0.99 4.41
C ARG A 79 12.55 0.97 2.88
N LEU A 80 13.29 0.09 2.22
CA LEU A 80 13.26 -0.06 0.77
C LEU A 80 11.93 -0.64 0.30
N VAL A 81 11.40 -1.66 1.00
CA VAL A 81 10.06 -2.22 0.70
C VAL A 81 9.00 -1.13 0.82
N LEU A 82 8.99 -0.38 1.93
CA LEU A 82 8.07 0.75 2.11
C LEU A 82 8.27 1.86 1.06
N LEU A 83 9.51 2.13 0.66
CA LEU A 83 9.78 3.13 -0.38
C LEU A 83 9.27 2.67 -1.75
N ALA A 84 9.31 1.37 -2.05
CA ALA A 84 8.87 0.81 -3.30
C ALA A 84 7.34 0.88 -3.50
N THR A 85 6.54 0.96 -2.44
CA THR A 85 5.08 1.11 -2.55
C THR A 85 4.70 2.41 -3.27
N LEU A 86 5.43 3.50 -3.03
CA LEU A 86 5.14 4.83 -3.58
C LEU A 86 5.24 4.90 -5.11
N PRO A 87 6.37 4.55 -5.76
CA PRO A 87 6.46 4.60 -7.22
C PRO A 87 5.48 3.64 -7.89
N LEU A 88 5.22 2.46 -7.30
CA LEU A 88 4.22 1.51 -7.79
C LEU A 88 2.81 2.11 -7.78
N GLN A 89 2.43 2.71 -6.65
CA GLN A 89 1.16 3.39 -6.50
C GLN A 89 1.01 4.53 -7.50
N LEU A 90 1.99 5.43 -7.58
CA LEU A 90 1.93 6.59 -8.48
C LEU A 90 1.89 6.18 -9.96
N ALA A 91 2.71 5.20 -10.36
CA ALA A 91 2.69 4.67 -11.72
C ALA A 91 1.32 4.05 -12.04
N GLY A 92 0.76 3.27 -11.11
CA GLY A 92 -0.58 2.70 -11.22
C GLY A 92 -1.67 3.76 -11.38
N THR A 93 -1.62 4.84 -10.60
CA THR A 93 -2.56 5.96 -10.72
C THR A 93 -2.42 6.66 -12.06
N VAL A 94 -1.20 7.02 -12.48
CA VAL A 94 -0.97 7.72 -13.77
C VAL A 94 -1.44 6.87 -14.95
N LEU A 95 -1.13 5.57 -14.95
CA LEU A 95 -1.59 4.64 -15.99
C LEU A 95 -3.10 4.46 -15.96
N GLY A 96 -3.70 4.43 -14.77
CA GLY A 96 -5.14 4.34 -14.65
C GLY A 96 -5.85 5.57 -15.21
N VAL A 97 -5.33 6.78 -14.95
CA VAL A 97 -5.85 8.02 -15.54
C VAL A 97 -5.70 7.97 -17.06
N TRP A 98 -4.52 7.62 -17.57
CA TRP A 98 -4.30 7.48 -19.01
C TRP A 98 -5.28 6.48 -19.64
N ALA A 99 -5.47 5.30 -19.06
CA ALA A 99 -6.39 4.29 -19.57
C ALA A 99 -7.83 4.81 -19.58
N ALA A 100 -8.26 5.48 -18.51
CA ALA A 100 -9.60 6.06 -18.39
C ALA A 100 -9.88 7.16 -19.42
N THR A 101 -8.86 7.88 -19.90
CA THR A 101 -9.02 9.02 -20.82
C THR A 101 -8.64 8.72 -22.27
N SER A 102 -7.91 7.63 -22.52
CA SER A 102 -7.28 7.36 -23.82
C SER A 102 -7.62 5.99 -24.41
N THR A 103 -8.46 5.21 -23.74
CA THR A 103 -8.95 3.92 -24.25
C THR A 103 -10.47 3.89 -24.27
N ASP A 104 -11.04 3.08 -25.17
CA ASP A 104 -12.49 2.92 -25.28
C ASP A 104 -12.98 1.85 -24.30
N LEU A 105 -13.31 2.28 -23.09
CA LEU A 105 -13.85 1.42 -22.04
C LEU A 105 -15.36 1.61 -21.95
N ASN A 106 -16.10 0.50 -21.91
CA ASN A 106 -17.48 0.58 -21.48
C ASN A 106 -17.57 0.92 -19.98
N LEU A 107 -18.77 1.29 -19.52
CA LEU A 107 -19.01 1.71 -18.14
C LEU A 107 -18.49 0.70 -17.10
N LEU A 108 -18.71 -0.60 -17.31
CA LEU A 108 -18.30 -1.63 -16.34
C LEU A 108 -16.77 -1.82 -16.29
N GLN A 109 -16.09 -1.70 -17.43
CA GLN A 109 -14.63 -1.76 -17.49
C GLN A 109 -14.01 -0.52 -16.84
N TRP A 110 -14.60 0.65 -17.08
CA TRP A 110 -14.20 1.90 -16.44
C TRP A 110 -14.38 1.84 -14.91
N ILE A 111 -15.51 1.29 -14.44
CA ILE A 111 -15.75 1.05 -13.01
C ILE A 111 -14.69 0.11 -12.42
N GLY A 112 -14.41 -1.02 -13.09
CA GLY A 112 -13.37 -1.95 -12.64
C GLY A 112 -12.02 -1.26 -12.49
N LEU A 113 -11.65 -0.44 -13.48
CA LEU A 113 -10.42 0.36 -13.47
C LEU A 113 -10.40 1.34 -12.30
N ALA A 114 -11.47 2.12 -12.13
CA ALA A 114 -11.59 3.11 -11.05
C ALA A 114 -11.50 2.47 -9.66
N ILE A 115 -12.15 1.32 -9.45
CA ILE A 115 -12.08 0.58 -8.19
C ILE A 115 -10.66 0.05 -7.96
N THR A 116 -10.02 -0.55 -8.96
CA THR A 116 -8.64 -1.06 -8.82
C THR A 116 -7.66 0.05 -8.48
N VAL A 117 -7.74 1.20 -9.16
CA VAL A 117 -6.91 2.38 -8.84
C VAL A 117 -7.27 2.94 -7.45
N GLY A 118 -8.55 2.93 -7.07
CA GLY A 118 -9.01 3.34 -5.74
C GLY A 118 -8.44 2.47 -4.62
N ILE A 119 -8.39 1.14 -4.80
CA ILE A 119 -7.75 0.20 -3.87
C ILE A 119 -6.26 0.52 -3.71
N VAL A 120 -5.55 0.73 -4.82
CA VAL A 120 -4.13 1.09 -4.82
C VAL A 120 -3.90 2.41 -4.08
N SER A 121 -4.72 3.43 -4.34
CA SER A 121 -4.67 4.72 -3.64
C SER A 121 -4.99 4.61 -2.16
N GLY A 122 -5.95 3.76 -1.78
CA GLY A 122 -6.29 3.47 -0.39
C GLY A 122 -5.13 2.84 0.37
N ALA A 123 -4.42 1.88 -0.24
CA ALA A 123 -3.20 1.33 0.34
C ALA A 123 -2.09 2.38 0.55
N GLY A 124 -2.07 3.43 -0.28
CA GLY A 124 -1.20 4.59 -0.13
C GLY A 124 -1.39 5.37 1.16
N ILE A 125 -2.58 5.30 1.79
CA ILE A 125 -2.83 5.92 3.10
C ILE A 125 -2.00 5.24 4.18
N ASN A 126 -1.85 3.92 4.12
CA ASN A 126 -0.99 3.19 5.04
C ASN A 126 0.46 3.66 4.88
N THR A 127 0.97 3.66 3.65
CA THR A 127 2.32 4.17 3.35
C THR A 127 2.51 5.61 3.87
N ALA A 128 1.50 6.46 3.73
CA ALA A 128 1.52 7.82 4.26
C ALA A 128 1.56 7.88 5.79
N HIS A 129 0.84 6.99 6.47
CA HIS A 129 0.88 6.84 7.92
C HIS A 129 2.30 6.48 8.39
N GLU A 130 2.95 5.49 7.76
CA GLU A 130 4.31 5.10 8.14
C GLU A 130 5.36 6.21 7.89
N TRP A 131 5.29 6.90 6.74
CA TRP A 131 6.18 8.02 6.48
C TRP A 131 5.88 9.24 7.36
N GLY A 132 4.62 9.43 7.75
CA GLY A 132 4.18 10.54 8.60
C GLY A 132 4.73 10.50 10.02
N HIS A 133 5.12 9.32 10.53
CA HIS A 133 5.75 9.17 11.84
C HIS A 133 7.27 9.39 11.83
N LYS A 134 7.91 9.34 10.65
CA LYS A 134 9.36 9.50 10.54
C LYS A 134 9.76 10.98 10.62
N ARG A 135 10.71 11.30 11.51
CA ARG A 135 11.19 12.68 11.77
C ARG A 135 12.00 13.32 10.63
N ALA A 136 12.42 12.54 9.63
CA ALA A 136 13.24 13.06 8.53
C ALA A 136 12.42 13.98 7.60
N GLY A 137 12.98 15.13 7.21
CA GLY A 137 12.25 16.13 6.41
C GLY A 137 11.69 15.62 5.07
N HIS A 138 12.38 14.67 4.42
CA HIS A 138 11.88 14.05 3.18
C HIS A 138 10.66 13.14 3.42
N ALA A 139 10.47 12.61 4.62
CA ALA A 139 9.41 11.65 4.92
C ALA A 139 8.03 12.31 4.83
N HIS A 140 7.91 13.58 5.24
CA HIS A 140 6.67 14.33 5.08
C HIS A 140 6.29 14.56 3.61
N TRP A 141 7.27 14.72 2.72
CA TRP A 141 7.00 14.80 1.29
C TRP A 141 6.52 13.46 0.74
N LEU A 142 7.15 12.34 1.13
CA LEU A 142 6.71 11.00 0.75
C LEU A 142 5.28 10.72 1.24
N ALA A 143 4.94 11.12 2.46
CA ALA A 143 3.57 10.98 2.99
C ALA A 143 2.55 11.78 2.16
N LYS A 144 2.87 13.06 1.84
CA LYS A 144 1.99 13.89 1.00
C LYS A 144 1.81 13.32 -0.41
N LEU A 145 2.90 12.84 -1.03
CA LEU A 145 2.84 12.19 -2.35
C LEU A 145 1.98 10.92 -2.31
N SER A 146 2.08 10.13 -1.24
CA SER A 146 1.28 8.91 -1.05
C SER A 146 -0.23 9.23 -0.91
N LEU A 147 -0.57 10.36 -0.29
CA LEU A 147 -1.96 10.82 -0.09
C LEU A 147 -2.56 11.53 -1.31
N ALA A 148 -1.74 12.03 -2.23
CA ALA A 148 -2.20 12.84 -3.36
C ALA A 148 -3.20 12.11 -4.27
N PRO A 149 -2.99 10.83 -4.66
CA PRO A 149 -3.97 10.09 -5.46
C PRO A 149 -5.34 9.91 -4.79
N ALA A 150 -5.38 9.85 -3.46
CA ALA A 150 -6.61 9.76 -2.69
C ALA A 150 -7.24 11.14 -2.39
N ALA A 151 -6.61 12.23 -2.83
CA ALA A 151 -6.94 13.61 -2.47
C ALA A 151 -7.03 13.85 -0.94
N TYR A 152 -6.31 13.06 -0.14
CA TYR A 152 -6.47 13.02 1.32
C TYR A 152 -5.30 13.69 2.07
N GLY A 153 -4.83 14.84 1.57
CA GLY A 153 -3.64 15.53 2.10
C GLY A 153 -3.76 16.03 3.55
N HIS A 154 -4.97 16.16 4.08
CA HIS A 154 -5.21 16.59 5.47
C HIS A 154 -5.09 15.46 6.50
N PHE A 155 -5.05 14.19 6.06
CA PHE A 155 -4.86 13.03 6.93
C PHE A 155 -3.63 13.17 7.82
N TYR A 156 -2.52 13.67 7.29
CA TYR A 156 -1.30 13.92 8.08
C TYR A 156 -1.54 14.85 9.27
N VAL A 157 -2.36 15.90 9.10
CA VAL A 157 -2.68 16.86 10.17
C VAL A 157 -3.64 16.23 11.18
N GLU A 158 -4.69 15.59 10.70
CA GLU A 158 -5.73 14.96 11.52
C GLU A 158 -5.17 13.79 12.35
N HIS A 159 -4.40 12.91 11.73
CA HIS A 159 -3.84 11.73 12.37
C HIS A 159 -2.78 12.11 13.43
N ASN A 160 -1.83 12.98 13.08
CA ASN A 160 -0.73 13.35 13.98
C ASN A 160 -1.13 14.34 15.08
N ARG A 161 -2.07 15.27 14.83
CA ARG A 161 -2.50 16.26 15.84
C ARG A 161 -3.81 15.91 16.56
N GLY A 162 -4.64 15.06 15.97
CA GLY A 162 -5.91 14.62 16.53
C GLY A 162 -5.80 13.27 17.25
N HIS A 163 -5.52 12.20 16.49
CA HIS A 163 -5.58 10.83 17.02
C HIS A 163 -4.50 10.55 18.07
N HIS A 164 -3.23 10.86 17.78
CA HIS A 164 -2.13 10.65 18.74
C HIS A 164 -2.19 11.57 19.97
N ARG A 165 -2.81 12.75 19.85
CA ARG A 165 -2.97 13.70 20.97
C ARG A 165 -4.15 13.36 21.88
N ASN A 166 -5.26 12.89 21.32
CA ASN A 166 -6.53 12.77 22.03
C ASN A 166 -6.92 11.32 22.37
N VAL A 167 -6.23 10.32 21.80
CA VAL A 167 -6.56 8.90 21.98
C VAL A 167 -5.36 8.09 22.49
N ALA A 168 -4.12 8.50 22.22
CA ALA A 168 -2.92 7.75 22.62
C ALA A 168 -2.28 8.18 23.96
N THR A 169 -2.89 9.10 24.71
CA THR A 169 -2.48 9.43 26.09
C THR A 169 -3.50 8.90 27.10
N PRO A 170 -3.12 8.04 28.05
CA PRO A 170 -3.72 8.15 29.38
C PRO A 170 -3.29 9.51 29.95
N GLY A 171 -4.22 10.22 30.59
CA GLY A 171 -3.88 11.42 31.37
C GLY A 171 -2.85 11.14 32.46
#